data_AF-A0A2T3NJ36-F1
#
_entry.id   AF-A0A2T3NJ36-F1
#
_cell.length_a   1.000
_cell.length_b   1.000
_cell.length_c   1.000
_cell.angle_alpha   90.00
_cell.angle_beta   90.00
_cell.angle_gamma   90.00
#
_symmetry.space_group_name_H-M   'P 1'
#
loop_
_entity.id
_entity.type
_entity.pdbx_description
1 polymer ?
#
loop_
_entity_poly.entity_id
_entity_poly.type
_entity_poly.pdbx_seq_one_letter_code
_entity_poly.pdbx_strand_id
1 'polypeptide(L)'
;MTESVPMNLSLSLCFRRFNYLLLCMVIIGCPGEGPAFRQHWNQDELTILQSLHLSNLPPVTDPGNAYIGNDAAAELGRKLFFSPQLSQKGDTSCAHCHQPKHYFTSGKPLDGKRNTPTVVGSAAFSWQFWDGRADSLWSQALFPLEDPTEHALSRLEVVHIVLDNFKDDYQEAFGVTEQLTHFLNEKASLPRQASPVNSAENWQLLTDRQRNQINQIYASIGKALAAYQARLMPAESRFDKYVEAVVKKDYESAHKLLSPAEEAGLSLFISDRGRCIRCHSGPLFSNGGFTATAAPGSLNDEGRLAIIEQLPNNEFNCLSQYADEGEGSCDELVYLKTEGEELRHAFKVPTLRNISLTAPYMHNGSFDELGEVMDYYNRSPRNSLNHTELEPLYLFPFQLKQLEKFLLSLESGIAPSSVWELAHNKEKVE
;
A
#
# COMPACT_ATOMS: atom_id res chain seq x y z
N MET A 1 -11.97 73.63 16.58
CA MET A 1 -11.87 74.93 17.27
C MET A 1 -11.94 74.65 18.77
N THR A 2 -10.89 75.06 19.49
CA THR A 2 -10.86 75.47 20.92
C THR A 2 -11.53 74.52 21.94
N GLU A 3 -10.87 73.96 22.95
CA GLU A 3 -9.90 74.58 23.87
C GLU A 3 -8.97 73.54 24.52
N SER A 4 -7.85 74.07 24.99
CA SER A 4 -6.72 73.39 25.61
C SER A 4 -6.61 73.81 27.09
N VAL A 5 -6.24 72.84 27.95
CA VAL A 5 -5.30 72.98 29.11
C VAL A 5 -5.88 73.64 30.39
N PRO A 6 -5.42 73.39 31.66
CA PRO A 6 -4.19 72.69 32.12
C PRO A 6 -4.31 71.67 33.29
N MET A 7 -3.20 70.93 33.45
CA MET A 7 -2.63 70.36 34.67
C MET A 7 -2.60 71.32 35.88
N ASN A 8 -2.80 70.81 37.10
CA ASN A 8 -1.90 71.18 38.20
C ASN A 8 -1.83 70.13 39.33
N LEU A 9 -0.61 69.97 39.82
CA LEU A 9 -0.13 69.06 40.85
C LEU A 9 -0.72 69.35 42.24
N SER A 10 -0.83 68.30 43.07
CA SER A 10 -0.47 68.39 44.49
C SER A 10 -0.11 67.01 45.05
N LEU A 11 1.18 66.85 45.38
CA LEU A 11 1.67 65.82 46.30
C LEU A 11 1.44 66.30 47.73
N SER A 12 0.77 65.52 48.57
CA SER A 12 1.24 65.32 49.96
C SER A 12 0.61 64.10 50.63
N LEU A 13 1.49 63.16 50.97
CA LEU A 13 1.49 62.17 52.05
C LEU A 13 0.20 61.92 52.86
N CYS A 14 -0.26 60.66 52.85
CA CYS A 14 -0.53 59.98 54.12
C CYS A 14 -0.31 58.46 54.00
N PHE A 15 0.58 57.96 54.85
CA PHE A 15 1.00 56.57 55.02
C PHE A 15 -0.16 55.64 55.42
N ARG A 16 0.01 54.34 55.09
CA ARG A 16 -0.65 53.11 55.62
C ARG A 16 -1.80 52.53 54.81
N ARG A 17 -1.46 51.52 53.98
CA ARG A 17 -1.76 50.08 54.20
C ARG A 17 -1.39 49.30 52.94
N PHE A 18 -0.13 48.86 52.86
CA PHE A 18 0.29 47.77 51.99
C PHE A 18 -0.23 46.47 52.62
N ASN A 19 -1.36 45.96 52.14
CA ASN A 19 -1.73 44.57 52.35
C ASN A 19 -1.29 43.79 51.11
N TYR A 20 -0.17 43.08 51.28
CA TYR A 20 0.27 42.02 50.40
C TYR A 20 -0.80 40.92 50.37
N LEU A 21 -1.57 40.85 49.30
CA LEU A 21 -2.25 39.60 48.92
C LEU A 21 -1.20 38.73 48.22
N LEU A 22 -0.40 38.06 49.04
CA LEU A 22 0.37 36.89 48.63
C LEU A 22 -0.68 35.80 48.33
N LEU A 23 -1.09 35.70 47.07
CA LEU A 23 -1.84 34.55 46.61
C LEU A 23 -0.84 33.39 46.59
N CYS A 24 -0.81 32.61 47.66
CA CYS A 24 -0.12 31.32 47.69
C CYS A 24 -0.68 30.46 46.55
N MET A 25 0.06 30.39 45.44
CA MET A 25 0.01 29.25 44.53
C MET A 25 0.40 28.03 45.37
N VAL A 26 -0.61 27.35 45.91
CA VAL A 26 -0.45 25.96 46.34
C VAL A 26 -0.36 25.17 45.05
N ILE A 27 0.86 24.95 44.57
CA ILE A 27 1.17 23.92 43.59
C ILE A 27 0.93 22.59 44.32
N ILE A 28 -0.31 22.10 44.28
CA ILE A 28 -0.60 20.71 44.56
C ILE A 28 -0.15 19.95 43.31
N GLY A 29 1.08 19.42 43.38
CA GLY A 29 1.52 18.39 42.47
C GLY A 29 0.66 17.15 42.67
N CYS A 30 -0.17 16.85 41.67
CA CYS A 30 -0.66 15.51 41.36
C CYS A 30 -0.27 15.24 39.90
N PRO A 31 0.43 14.14 39.56
CA PRO A 31 0.47 13.64 38.20
C PRO A 31 -0.87 12.92 37.97
N GLY A 32 -1.92 13.70 37.77
CA GLY A 32 -3.24 13.20 37.45
C GLY A 32 -3.72 13.98 36.24
N GLU A 33 -3.83 13.29 35.11
CA GLU A 33 -4.50 13.79 33.92
C GLU A 33 -5.81 14.46 34.35
N GLY A 34 -5.93 15.78 34.11
CA GLY A 34 -7.25 16.43 34.14
C GLY A 34 -8.19 15.70 33.18
N PRO A 35 -9.52 15.88 33.28
CA PRO A 35 -10.46 15.16 32.42
C PRO A 35 -10.03 15.34 30.96
N ALA A 36 -9.50 14.28 30.37
CA ALA A 36 -8.91 14.38 29.06
C ALA A 36 -10.03 14.71 28.08
N PHE A 37 -9.88 15.80 27.34
CA PHE A 37 -10.87 16.22 26.36
C PHE A 37 -10.98 15.13 25.30
N ARG A 38 -12.15 14.47 25.24
CA ARG A 38 -12.48 13.43 24.26
C ARG A 38 -13.09 14.07 23.04
N GLN A 39 -12.83 13.48 21.87
CA GLN A 39 -13.42 13.99 20.64
C GLN A 39 -14.91 13.67 20.58
N HIS A 40 -15.69 14.68 20.19
CA HIS A 40 -17.11 14.53 19.92
C HIS A 40 -17.32 14.61 18.40
N TRP A 41 -17.67 13.47 17.80
CA TRP A 41 -17.85 13.34 16.37
C TRP A 41 -19.28 13.74 15.98
N ASN A 42 -19.40 14.67 15.03
CA ASN A 42 -20.67 14.97 14.40
C ASN A 42 -21.05 13.87 13.37
N GLN A 43 -22.25 13.98 12.78
CA GLN A 43 -22.76 12.94 11.88
C GLN A 43 -21.93 12.77 10.59
N ASP A 44 -21.38 13.86 10.05
CA ASP A 44 -20.55 13.81 8.85
C ASP A 44 -19.21 13.15 9.16
N GLU A 45 -18.61 13.49 10.30
CA GLU A 45 -17.39 12.86 10.79
C GLU A 45 -17.59 11.37 11.04
N LEU A 46 -18.70 10.97 11.68
CA LEU A 46 -19.02 9.54 11.87
C LEU A 46 -19.16 8.79 10.54
N THR A 47 -19.77 9.42 9.53
CA THR A 47 -19.88 8.84 8.19
C THR A 47 -18.51 8.64 7.55
N ILE A 48 -17.61 9.62 7.70
CA ILE A 48 -16.22 9.51 7.26
C ILE A 48 -15.51 8.37 8.00
N LEU A 49 -15.61 8.31 9.33
CA LEU A 49 -14.99 7.25 10.13
C LEU A 49 -15.47 5.86 9.70
N GLN A 50 -16.77 5.70 9.45
CA GLN A 50 -17.32 4.46 8.92
C GLN A 50 -16.73 4.12 7.55
N SER A 51 -16.58 5.09 6.64
CA SER A 51 -16.00 4.83 5.31
C SER A 51 -14.54 4.33 5.34
N LEU A 52 -13.82 4.61 6.43
CA LEU A 52 -12.43 4.16 6.65
C LEU A 52 -12.36 2.77 7.33
N HIS A 53 -13.48 2.26 7.84
CA HIS A 53 -13.55 0.96 8.52
C HIS A 53 -13.28 -0.19 7.55
N LEU A 54 -12.50 -1.19 7.97
CA LEU A 54 -12.09 -2.31 7.13
C LEU A 54 -13.27 -3.11 6.56
N SER A 55 -14.36 -3.25 7.31
CA SER A 55 -15.55 -3.99 6.86
C SER A 55 -16.25 -3.38 5.63
N ASN A 56 -15.92 -2.13 5.28
CA ASN A 56 -16.41 -1.50 4.05
C ASN A 56 -15.53 -1.78 2.83
N LEU A 57 -14.46 -2.57 2.99
CA LEU A 57 -13.64 -3.02 1.88
C LEU A 57 -14.50 -3.84 0.91
N PRO A 58 -14.58 -3.46 -0.37
CA PRO A 58 -15.26 -4.27 -1.37
C PRO A 58 -14.64 -5.68 -1.45
N PRO A 59 -15.40 -6.68 -1.93
CA PRO A 59 -14.82 -7.97 -2.28
C PRO A 59 -13.61 -7.77 -3.20
N VAL A 60 -12.52 -8.47 -2.89
CA VAL A 60 -11.32 -8.46 -3.72
C VAL A 60 -11.66 -8.98 -5.11
N THR A 61 -11.32 -8.21 -6.13
CA THR A 61 -11.42 -8.58 -7.54
C THR A 61 -10.05 -8.46 -8.19
N ASP A 62 -9.80 -9.26 -9.21
CA ASP A 62 -8.56 -9.20 -10.00
C ASP A 62 -8.95 -9.32 -11.48
N PRO A 63 -9.08 -8.19 -12.20
CA PRO A 63 -9.62 -8.19 -13.56
C PRO A 63 -8.89 -9.16 -14.49
N GLY A 64 -9.64 -10.06 -15.13
CA GLY A 64 -9.11 -11.11 -15.99
C GLY A 64 -8.58 -12.36 -15.26
N ASN A 65 -8.88 -12.54 -13.97
CA ASN A 65 -8.47 -13.71 -13.19
C ASN A 65 -9.65 -14.37 -12.46
N ALA A 66 -10.16 -15.47 -13.02
CA ALA A 66 -11.23 -16.28 -12.41
C ALA A 66 -10.79 -17.06 -11.16
N TYR A 67 -9.48 -17.12 -10.89
CA TYR A 67 -8.90 -18.00 -9.89
C TYR A 67 -8.53 -17.27 -8.59
N ILE A 68 -8.81 -15.97 -8.47
CA ILE A 68 -8.45 -15.16 -7.30
C ILE A 68 -9.00 -15.75 -5.98
N GLY A 69 -10.18 -16.38 -6.04
CA GLY A 69 -10.82 -17.06 -4.90
C GLY A 69 -10.54 -18.56 -4.80
N ASN A 70 -9.80 -19.16 -5.73
CA ASN A 70 -9.61 -20.61 -5.81
C ASN A 70 -8.51 -21.08 -4.83
N ASP A 71 -8.83 -22.06 -3.97
CA ASP A 71 -7.91 -22.57 -2.94
C ASP A 71 -6.72 -23.35 -3.52
N ALA A 72 -6.91 -24.15 -4.56
CA ALA A 72 -5.82 -24.89 -5.20
C ALA A 72 -4.85 -23.94 -5.93
N ALA A 73 -5.38 -22.91 -6.61
CA ALA A 73 -4.56 -21.86 -7.21
C ALA A 73 -3.79 -21.06 -6.15
N ALA A 74 -4.42 -20.75 -5.01
CA ALA A 74 -3.75 -20.08 -3.90
C ALA A 74 -2.64 -20.95 -3.27
N GLU A 75 -2.84 -22.26 -3.14
CA GLU A 75 -1.79 -23.15 -2.61
C GLU A 75 -0.61 -23.30 -3.58
N LEU A 76 -0.87 -23.43 -4.89
CA LEU A 76 0.18 -23.37 -5.91
C LEU A 76 0.92 -22.02 -5.84
N GLY A 77 0.18 -20.91 -5.82
CA GLY A 77 0.74 -19.57 -5.70
C GLY A 77 1.64 -19.40 -4.48
N ARG A 78 1.22 -19.94 -3.33
CA ARG A 78 2.02 -19.95 -2.10
C ARG A 78 3.32 -20.70 -2.31
N LYS A 79 3.28 -21.93 -2.84
CA LYS A 79 4.49 -22.72 -3.13
C LYS A 79 5.45 -21.97 -4.05
N LEU A 80 4.93 -21.33 -5.09
CA LEU A 80 5.73 -20.54 -6.04
C LEU A 80 6.33 -19.27 -5.40
N PHE A 81 5.56 -18.54 -4.58
CA PHE A 81 6.01 -17.33 -3.89
C PHE A 81 7.25 -17.56 -3.02
N PHE A 82 7.36 -18.75 -2.42
CA PHE A 82 8.49 -19.16 -1.59
C PHE A 82 9.52 -20.03 -2.31
N SER A 83 9.40 -20.27 -3.62
CA SER A 83 10.29 -21.15 -4.38
C SER A 83 11.50 -20.40 -4.94
N PRO A 84 12.73 -20.61 -4.42
CA PRO A 84 13.93 -19.97 -4.96
C PRO A 84 14.32 -20.53 -6.34
N GLN A 85 13.83 -21.74 -6.69
CA GLN A 85 14.04 -22.35 -8.00
C GLN A 85 13.40 -21.54 -9.13
N LEU A 86 12.45 -20.66 -8.81
CA LEU A 86 11.83 -19.74 -9.77
C LEU A 86 12.73 -18.53 -10.07
N SER A 87 14.05 -18.69 -10.04
CA SER A 87 15.03 -17.69 -10.46
C SER A 87 16.17 -18.36 -11.21
N GLN A 88 16.85 -17.61 -12.08
CA GLN A 88 17.93 -18.15 -12.92
C GLN A 88 19.05 -18.81 -12.12
N LYS A 89 19.36 -18.25 -10.93
CA LYS A 89 20.40 -18.76 -10.03
C LYS A 89 19.89 -19.78 -9.01
N GLY A 90 18.58 -19.92 -8.88
CA GLY A 90 17.96 -20.82 -7.90
C GLY A 90 18.06 -20.34 -6.46
N ASP A 91 18.28 -19.05 -6.22
CA ASP A 91 18.50 -18.42 -4.91
C ASP A 91 17.57 -17.23 -4.61
N THR A 92 16.70 -16.84 -5.55
CA THR A 92 15.73 -15.74 -5.38
C THR A 92 14.29 -16.25 -5.54
N SER A 93 13.41 -15.82 -4.63
CA SER A 93 11.96 -16.03 -4.67
C SER A 93 11.25 -14.72 -4.36
N CYS A 94 9.93 -14.64 -4.56
CA CYS A 94 9.16 -13.45 -4.19
C CYS A 94 9.38 -13.08 -2.71
N ALA A 95 9.43 -14.09 -1.82
CA ALA A 95 9.67 -13.91 -0.39
C ALA A 95 11.08 -13.37 -0.01
N HIS A 96 12.05 -13.36 -0.92
CA HIS A 96 13.35 -12.74 -0.65
C HIS A 96 13.24 -11.21 -0.54
N CYS A 97 12.45 -10.60 -1.44
CA CYS A 97 12.16 -9.17 -1.44
C CYS A 97 10.89 -8.85 -0.63
N HIS A 98 9.93 -9.77 -0.54
CA HIS A 98 8.69 -9.61 0.21
C HIS A 98 8.67 -10.51 1.46
N GLN A 99 9.46 -10.13 2.47
CA GLN A 99 9.76 -10.98 3.62
C GLN A 99 8.59 -10.97 4.62
N PRO A 100 8.03 -12.13 5.02
CA PRO A 100 6.92 -12.18 5.98
C PRO A 100 7.24 -11.47 7.31
N LYS A 101 8.49 -11.59 7.80
CA LYS A 101 8.96 -10.92 9.03
C LYS A 101 8.99 -9.39 8.95
N HIS A 102 8.99 -8.82 7.74
CA HIS A 102 8.93 -7.39 7.48
C HIS A 102 7.62 -7.04 6.77
N TYR A 103 6.54 -7.76 7.11
CA TYR A 103 5.22 -7.48 6.59
C TYR A 103 5.15 -7.50 5.06
N PHE A 104 5.85 -8.46 4.45
CA PHE A 104 5.98 -8.63 3.01
C PHE A 104 6.62 -7.44 2.28
N THR A 105 7.52 -6.73 2.95
CA THR A 105 8.47 -5.75 2.36
C THR A 105 9.90 -6.31 2.38
N SER A 106 10.85 -5.57 1.80
CA SER A 106 12.27 -5.94 1.84
C SER A 106 12.99 -5.48 3.11
N GLY A 107 12.40 -4.51 3.83
CA GLY A 107 13.04 -3.81 4.95
C GLY A 107 14.25 -2.94 4.55
N LYS A 108 14.47 -2.72 3.25
CA LYS A 108 15.57 -1.92 2.70
C LYS A 108 15.03 -0.66 2.03
N PRO A 109 15.83 0.44 1.96
CA PRO A 109 15.44 1.65 1.23
C PRO A 109 15.08 1.38 -0.23
N LEU A 110 15.94 0.61 -0.92
CA LEU A 110 15.78 0.28 -2.32
C LEU A 110 16.05 -1.21 -2.55
N ASP A 111 15.31 -1.78 -3.49
CA ASP A 111 15.60 -3.05 -4.14
C ASP A 111 15.45 -2.82 -5.65
N GLY A 112 16.59 -2.66 -6.34
CA GLY A 112 16.62 -2.07 -7.68
C GLY A 112 16.47 -0.54 -7.65
N LYS A 113 15.44 -0.01 -8.33
CA LYS A 113 15.22 1.46 -8.47
C LYS A 113 14.27 2.05 -7.43
N ARG A 114 13.47 1.24 -6.76
CA ARG A 114 12.41 1.68 -5.84
C ARG A 114 12.42 0.83 -4.57
N ASN A 115 11.75 1.34 -3.55
CA ASN A 115 11.40 0.60 -2.35
C ASN A 115 10.39 -0.51 -2.68
N THR A 116 10.53 -1.67 -2.06
CA THR A 116 9.63 -2.81 -2.23
C THR A 116 8.36 -2.62 -1.37
N PRO A 117 7.19 -2.32 -1.97
CA PRO A 117 5.98 -2.12 -1.19
C PRO A 117 5.50 -3.44 -0.55
N THR A 118 4.68 -3.34 0.50
CA THR A 118 4.04 -4.52 1.08
C THR A 118 3.09 -5.17 0.08
N VAL A 119 3.05 -6.51 0.09
CA VAL A 119 2.03 -7.30 -0.61
C VAL A 119 0.72 -7.35 0.18
N VAL A 120 0.74 -7.05 1.48
CA VAL A 120 -0.45 -7.14 2.33
C VAL A 120 -1.47 -6.10 1.87
N GLY A 121 -2.67 -6.57 1.49
CA GLY A 121 -3.75 -5.74 0.97
C GLY A 121 -3.57 -5.31 -0.48
N SER A 122 -2.54 -5.75 -1.20
CA SER A 122 -2.28 -5.35 -2.59
C SER A 122 -3.40 -5.74 -3.54
N ALA A 123 -4.08 -6.87 -3.27
CA ALA A 123 -5.18 -7.40 -4.07
C ALA A 123 -6.43 -6.52 -4.07
N ALA A 124 -6.54 -5.56 -3.15
CA ALA A 124 -7.66 -4.60 -3.15
C ALA A 124 -7.46 -3.42 -4.12
N PHE A 125 -6.32 -3.35 -4.81
CA PHE A 125 -6.03 -2.30 -5.79
C PHE A 125 -6.05 -2.89 -7.20
N SER A 126 -6.62 -2.17 -8.17
CA SER A 126 -6.49 -2.55 -9.58
C SER A 126 -5.05 -2.32 -10.05
N TRP A 127 -4.55 -1.09 -9.89
CA TRP A 127 -3.19 -0.74 -10.27
C TRP A 127 -2.14 -1.27 -9.29
N GLN A 128 -1.15 -1.96 -9.83
CA GLN A 128 -0.04 -2.54 -9.10
C GLN A 128 1.29 -1.82 -9.40
N PHE A 129 2.28 -2.04 -8.54
CA PHE A 129 3.50 -1.23 -8.46
C PHE A 129 3.28 0.23 -8.06
N TRP A 130 4.38 0.96 -7.84
CA TRP A 130 4.35 2.39 -7.54
C TRP A 130 3.90 3.26 -8.71
N ASP A 131 4.18 2.89 -9.96
CA ASP A 131 3.81 3.63 -11.18
C ASP A 131 2.50 3.15 -11.81
N GLY A 132 1.97 2.01 -11.36
CA GLY A 132 0.76 1.44 -11.94
C GLY A 132 0.99 0.70 -13.25
N ARG A 133 2.20 0.19 -13.51
CA ARG A 133 2.53 -0.49 -14.79
C ARG A 133 1.87 -1.86 -14.99
N ALA A 134 1.09 -2.34 -14.02
CA ALA A 134 0.24 -3.50 -14.15
C ALA A 134 -1.17 -3.17 -13.65
N ASP A 135 -2.18 -3.55 -14.42
CA ASP A 135 -3.61 -3.28 -14.24
C ASP A 135 -4.34 -4.31 -13.35
N SER A 136 -3.63 -5.38 -12.99
CA SER A 136 -4.12 -6.52 -12.23
C SER A 136 -2.98 -7.17 -11.46
N LEU A 137 -3.31 -7.91 -10.41
CA LEU A 137 -2.34 -8.59 -9.56
C LEU A 137 -1.72 -9.78 -10.28
N TRP A 138 -2.48 -10.51 -11.09
CA TRP A 138 -1.93 -11.60 -11.90
C TRP A 138 -0.96 -11.10 -12.97
N SER A 139 -1.22 -9.94 -13.58
CA SER A 139 -0.29 -9.30 -14.50
C SER A 139 1.00 -8.88 -13.78
N GLN A 140 0.87 -8.20 -12.63
CA GLN A 140 2.00 -7.78 -11.80
C GLN A 140 2.94 -8.94 -11.48
N ALA A 141 2.38 -10.07 -11.07
CA ALA A 141 3.13 -11.24 -10.62
C ALA A 141 4.07 -11.82 -11.71
N LEU A 142 3.83 -11.51 -12.99
CA LEU A 142 4.65 -11.97 -14.11
C LEU A 142 5.88 -11.10 -14.38
N PHE A 143 5.85 -9.81 -14.00
CA PHE A 143 6.94 -8.88 -14.30
C PHE A 143 8.26 -9.28 -13.61
N PRO A 144 8.30 -9.54 -12.28
CA PRO A 144 9.52 -9.95 -11.57
C PRO A 144 10.23 -11.17 -12.16
N LEU A 145 9.46 -12.09 -12.74
CA LEU A 145 9.96 -13.37 -13.23
C LEU A 145 10.93 -13.18 -14.40
N GLU A 146 10.68 -12.20 -15.28
CA GLU A 146 11.53 -11.92 -16.44
C GLU A 146 12.52 -10.77 -16.24
N ASP A 147 12.36 -9.98 -15.17
CA ASP A 147 13.24 -8.85 -14.91
C ASP A 147 14.67 -9.35 -14.61
N PRO A 148 15.70 -8.89 -15.34
CA PRO A 148 17.08 -9.37 -15.20
C PRO A 148 17.74 -8.99 -13.86
N THR A 149 17.14 -8.06 -13.12
CA THR A 149 17.59 -7.64 -11.79
C THR A 149 16.84 -8.32 -10.65
N GLU A 150 15.78 -9.08 -10.96
CA GLU A 150 14.96 -9.82 -10.00
C GLU A 150 15.16 -11.34 -10.19
N HIS A 151 14.26 -12.04 -10.89
CA HIS A 151 14.33 -13.50 -11.05
C HIS A 151 15.11 -13.92 -12.32
N ALA A 152 15.17 -13.05 -13.34
CA ALA A 152 15.98 -13.21 -14.56
C ALA A 152 15.72 -14.49 -15.38
N LEU A 153 14.49 -15.00 -15.41
CA LEU A 153 14.08 -16.15 -16.22
C LEU A 153 13.45 -15.73 -17.56
N SER A 154 13.47 -16.62 -18.55
CA SER A 154 12.56 -16.51 -19.71
C SER A 154 11.19 -17.12 -19.39
N ARG A 155 10.12 -16.66 -20.05
CA ARG A 155 8.76 -17.27 -19.91
C ARG A 155 8.77 -18.79 -20.02
N LEU A 156 9.46 -19.32 -21.03
CA LEU A 156 9.51 -20.77 -21.23
C LEU A 156 10.27 -21.48 -20.10
N GLU A 157 11.31 -20.87 -19.52
CA GLU A 157 11.97 -21.44 -18.33
C GLU A 157 11.03 -21.49 -17.12
N VAL A 158 10.27 -20.42 -16.87
CA VAL A 158 9.28 -20.40 -15.79
C VAL A 158 8.27 -21.54 -16.00
N VAL A 159 7.73 -21.67 -17.20
CA VAL A 159 6.79 -22.75 -17.55
C VAL A 159 7.41 -24.13 -17.34
N HIS A 160 8.67 -24.33 -17.77
CA HIS A 160 9.38 -25.60 -17.54
C HIS A 160 9.54 -25.88 -16.05
N ILE A 161 10.03 -24.92 -15.26
CA ILE A 161 10.24 -25.08 -13.81
C ILE A 161 8.94 -25.44 -13.11
N VAL A 162 7.84 -24.72 -13.41
CA VAL A 162 6.55 -24.98 -12.78
C VAL A 162 6.02 -26.36 -13.15
N LEU A 163 6.05 -26.74 -14.43
CA LEU A 163 5.52 -28.04 -14.86
C LEU A 163 6.43 -29.22 -14.53
N ASP A 164 7.71 -29.01 -14.26
CA ASP A 164 8.62 -30.07 -13.82
C ASP A 164 8.52 -30.34 -12.31
N ASN A 165 8.21 -29.31 -11.50
CA ASN A 165 8.26 -29.41 -10.03
C ASN A 165 6.89 -29.30 -9.35
N PHE A 166 5.90 -28.70 -10.01
CA PHE A 166 4.58 -28.37 -9.44
C PHE A 166 3.43 -28.78 -10.37
N LYS A 167 3.64 -29.79 -11.24
CA LYS A 167 2.65 -30.22 -12.23
C LYS A 167 1.30 -30.60 -11.61
N ASP A 168 1.34 -31.39 -10.54
CA ASP A 168 0.12 -31.90 -9.92
C ASP A 168 -0.68 -30.75 -9.28
N ASP A 169 0.01 -29.82 -8.60
CA ASP A 169 -0.57 -28.58 -8.08
C ASP A 169 -1.16 -27.69 -9.20
N TYR A 170 -0.46 -27.58 -10.32
CA TYR A 170 -0.95 -26.86 -11.50
C TYR A 170 -2.21 -27.49 -12.09
N GLN A 171 -2.23 -28.82 -12.22
CA GLN A 171 -3.38 -29.57 -12.72
C GLN A 171 -4.56 -29.53 -11.75
N GLU A 172 -4.32 -29.48 -10.44
CA GLU A 172 -5.36 -29.30 -9.43
C GLU A 172 -5.97 -27.88 -9.51
N ALA A 173 -5.15 -26.85 -9.70
CA ALA A 173 -5.59 -25.46 -9.80
C ALA A 173 -6.35 -25.16 -11.11
N PHE A 174 -5.83 -25.61 -12.26
CA PHE A 174 -6.29 -25.19 -13.59
C PHE A 174 -6.91 -26.31 -14.43
N GLY A 175 -6.90 -27.54 -13.93
CA GLY A 175 -7.37 -28.72 -14.66
C GLY A 175 -6.38 -29.24 -15.71
N VAL A 176 -6.69 -30.42 -16.24
CA VAL A 176 -5.95 -31.04 -17.35
C VAL A 176 -6.60 -30.65 -18.68
N THR A 177 -6.18 -29.52 -19.23
CA THR A 177 -6.70 -29.02 -20.51
C THR A 177 -6.06 -29.71 -21.71
N GLU A 178 -6.72 -29.62 -22.86
CA GLU A 178 -6.15 -30.07 -24.14
C GLU A 178 -4.85 -29.32 -24.44
N GLN A 179 -4.82 -28.00 -24.19
CA GLN A 179 -3.65 -27.15 -24.39
C GLN A 179 -2.47 -27.59 -23.53
N LEU A 180 -2.70 -27.89 -22.23
CA LEU A 180 -1.67 -28.40 -21.33
C LEU A 180 -1.15 -29.77 -21.80
N THR A 181 -2.05 -30.67 -22.20
CA THR A 181 -1.69 -32.00 -22.70
C THR A 181 -0.82 -31.90 -23.94
N HIS A 182 -1.19 -31.05 -24.90
CA HIS A 182 -0.38 -30.78 -26.10
C HIS A 182 0.99 -30.20 -25.74
N PHE A 183 1.05 -29.22 -24.85
CA PHE A 183 2.31 -28.63 -24.42
C PHE A 183 3.23 -29.69 -23.79
N LEU A 184 2.72 -30.51 -22.88
CA LEU A 184 3.51 -31.57 -22.22
C LEU A 184 4.07 -32.59 -23.20
N ASN A 185 3.32 -32.94 -24.25
CA ASN A 185 3.78 -33.86 -25.30
C ASN A 185 4.91 -33.26 -26.15
N GLU A 186 4.91 -31.94 -26.36
CA GLU A 186 5.91 -31.25 -27.18
C GLU A 186 7.08 -30.69 -26.36
N LYS A 187 6.94 -30.57 -25.03
CA LYS A 187 7.86 -29.91 -24.08
C LYS A 187 9.33 -30.30 -24.29
N ALA A 188 9.59 -31.57 -24.55
CA ALA A 188 10.95 -32.09 -24.73
C ALA A 188 11.64 -31.64 -26.03
N SER A 189 10.88 -31.17 -27.02
CA SER A 189 11.41 -30.64 -28.29
C SER A 189 11.59 -29.12 -28.28
N LEU A 190 11.02 -28.43 -27.29
CA LEU A 190 11.16 -26.98 -27.13
C LEU A 190 12.55 -26.59 -26.63
N PRO A 191 13.04 -25.38 -26.97
CA PRO A 191 14.27 -24.86 -26.39
C PRO A 191 14.15 -24.74 -24.86
N ARG A 192 15.31 -24.66 -24.19
CA ARG A 192 15.34 -24.48 -22.74
C ARG A 192 14.84 -23.10 -22.31
N GLN A 193 15.17 -22.07 -23.08
CA GLN A 193 14.89 -20.66 -22.78
C GLN A 193 14.27 -19.98 -24.00
N ALA A 194 13.19 -19.23 -23.81
CA ALA A 194 12.56 -18.43 -24.86
C ALA A 194 11.58 -17.41 -24.25
N SER A 195 11.73 -16.14 -24.61
CA SER A 195 10.83 -15.05 -24.27
C SER A 195 10.99 -13.88 -25.27
N PRO A 196 10.00 -12.99 -25.44
CA PRO A 196 10.20 -11.74 -26.19
C PRO A 196 11.28 -10.82 -25.59
N VAL A 197 11.48 -10.83 -24.26
CA VAL A 197 12.33 -9.86 -23.56
C VAL A 197 13.74 -10.38 -23.29
N ASN A 198 13.92 -11.69 -23.24
CA ASN A 198 15.22 -12.37 -23.15
C ASN A 198 15.18 -13.67 -23.95
N SER A 199 16.29 -14.08 -24.57
CA SER A 199 16.30 -15.23 -25.52
C SER A 199 15.29 -15.08 -26.67
N ALA A 200 15.18 -13.87 -27.24
CA ALA A 200 14.23 -13.52 -28.30
C ALA A 200 14.45 -14.31 -29.59
N GLU A 201 15.68 -14.77 -29.82
CA GLU A 201 16.10 -15.57 -30.97
C GLU A 201 15.39 -16.93 -30.94
N ASN A 202 15.36 -17.57 -29.77
CA ASN A 202 14.61 -18.81 -29.58
C ASN A 202 13.11 -18.57 -29.67
N TRP A 203 12.62 -17.45 -29.13
CA TRP A 203 11.20 -17.09 -29.16
C TRP A 203 10.66 -16.90 -30.59
N GLN A 204 11.46 -16.29 -31.47
CA GLN A 204 11.11 -16.08 -32.88
C GLN A 204 11.03 -17.39 -33.68
N LEU A 205 11.79 -18.42 -33.27
CA LEU A 205 11.76 -19.74 -33.91
C LEU A 205 10.53 -20.57 -33.54
N LEU A 206 9.85 -20.25 -32.44
CA LEU A 206 8.62 -20.93 -32.04
C LEU A 206 7.49 -20.63 -33.03
N THR A 207 6.55 -21.56 -33.16
CA THR A 207 5.29 -21.30 -33.87
C THR A 207 4.37 -20.41 -33.03
N ASP A 208 3.41 -19.73 -33.67
CA ASP A 208 2.41 -18.92 -32.95
C ASP A 208 1.63 -19.75 -31.92
N ARG A 209 1.34 -21.01 -32.25
CA ARG A 209 0.69 -21.96 -31.33
C ARG A 209 1.54 -22.19 -30.08
N GLN A 210 2.83 -22.46 -30.26
CA GLN A 210 3.76 -22.70 -29.13
C GLN A 210 3.90 -21.45 -28.26
N ARG A 211 4.06 -20.27 -28.87
CA ARG A 211 4.10 -19.00 -28.13
C ARG A 211 2.83 -18.78 -27.31
N ASN A 212 1.66 -19.00 -27.91
CA ASN A 212 0.38 -18.87 -27.22
C ASN A 212 0.26 -19.87 -26.05
N GLN A 213 0.60 -21.15 -26.26
CA GLN A 213 0.57 -22.16 -25.19
C GLN A 213 1.49 -21.78 -24.02
N ILE A 214 2.70 -21.30 -24.30
CA ILE A 214 3.63 -20.83 -23.27
C ILE A 214 3.03 -19.65 -22.50
N ASN A 215 2.52 -18.65 -23.21
CA ASN A 215 1.92 -17.48 -22.59
C ASN A 215 0.67 -17.79 -21.78
N GLN A 216 -0.17 -18.73 -22.21
CA GLN A 216 -1.35 -19.17 -21.46
C GLN A 216 -0.97 -19.83 -20.13
N ILE A 217 0.02 -20.73 -20.15
CA ILE A 217 0.53 -21.38 -18.93
C ILE A 217 1.22 -20.34 -18.03
N TYR A 218 1.99 -19.44 -18.63
CA TYR A 218 2.65 -18.34 -17.93
C TYR A 218 1.63 -17.41 -17.24
N ALA A 219 0.57 -17.00 -17.93
CA ALA A 219 -0.52 -16.21 -17.33
C ALA A 219 -1.20 -16.95 -16.17
N SER A 220 -1.42 -18.26 -16.31
CA SER A 220 -1.97 -19.09 -15.23
C SER A 220 -1.07 -19.08 -13.97
N ILE A 221 0.25 -19.07 -14.15
CA ILE A 221 1.20 -18.94 -13.03
C ILE A 221 1.03 -17.60 -12.31
N GLY A 222 0.87 -16.51 -13.06
CA GLY A 222 0.54 -15.19 -12.49
C GLY A 222 -0.78 -15.20 -11.71
N LYS A 223 -1.80 -15.87 -12.24
CA LYS A 223 -3.12 -16.02 -11.59
C LYS A 223 -3.04 -16.80 -10.28
N ALA A 224 -2.24 -17.87 -10.22
CA ALA A 224 -1.98 -18.62 -8.99
C ALA A 224 -1.27 -17.74 -7.94
N LEU A 225 -0.21 -17.03 -8.34
CA LEU A 225 0.49 -16.09 -7.46
C LEU A 225 -0.46 -15.01 -6.92
N ALA A 226 -1.35 -14.45 -7.76
CA ALA A 226 -2.36 -13.49 -7.33
C ALA A 226 -3.38 -14.09 -6.35
N ALA A 227 -3.84 -15.33 -6.59
CA ALA A 227 -4.76 -16.04 -5.70
C ALA A 227 -4.18 -16.23 -4.29
N TYR A 228 -2.88 -16.49 -4.18
CA TYR A 228 -2.19 -16.52 -2.88
C TYR A 228 -2.13 -15.13 -2.24
N GLN A 229 -1.69 -14.13 -3.00
CA GLN A 229 -1.54 -12.75 -2.50
C GLN A 229 -2.88 -12.15 -2.03
N ALA A 230 -3.99 -12.53 -2.65
CA ALA A 230 -5.34 -12.15 -2.22
C ALA A 230 -5.73 -12.68 -0.83
N ARG A 231 -4.99 -13.66 -0.28
CA ARG A 231 -5.15 -14.14 1.10
C ARG A 231 -4.40 -13.28 2.12
N LEU A 232 -3.48 -12.43 1.68
CA LEU A 232 -2.67 -11.57 2.54
C LEU A 232 -3.39 -10.24 2.75
N MET A 233 -4.48 -10.24 3.53
CA MET A 233 -5.29 -9.04 3.80
C MET A 233 -5.07 -8.53 5.22
N PRO A 234 -5.05 -7.21 5.46
CA PRO A 234 -4.88 -6.68 6.80
C PRO A 234 -6.03 -7.12 7.72
N ALA A 235 -5.72 -7.37 9.00
CA ALA A 235 -6.72 -7.63 10.02
C ALA A 235 -7.44 -6.33 10.45
N GLU A 236 -8.50 -6.47 11.24
CA GLU A 236 -9.11 -5.35 11.94
C GLU A 236 -8.17 -4.78 13.00
N SER A 237 -7.92 -3.48 12.91
CA SER A 237 -7.05 -2.70 13.78
C SER A 237 -7.77 -2.20 15.03
N ARG A 238 -7.01 -1.54 15.91
CA ARG A 238 -7.58 -0.82 17.07
C ARG A 238 -8.50 0.32 16.63
N PHE A 239 -8.16 0.98 15.52
CA PHE A 239 -9.03 1.99 14.90
C PHE A 239 -10.38 1.42 14.49
N ASP A 240 -10.42 0.26 13.83
CA ASP A 240 -11.67 -0.35 13.35
C ASP A 240 -12.63 -0.61 14.53
N LYS A 241 -12.11 -1.24 15.59
CA LYS A 241 -12.85 -1.48 16.85
C LYS A 241 -13.32 -0.18 17.51
N TYR A 242 -12.52 0.89 17.43
CA TYR A 242 -12.89 2.19 17.97
C TYR A 242 -14.07 2.80 17.21
N VAL A 243 -14.06 2.76 15.88
CA VAL A 243 -15.17 3.24 15.05
C VAL A 243 -16.46 2.49 15.38
N GLU A 244 -16.40 1.16 15.51
CA GLU A 244 -17.57 0.38 15.94
C GLU A 244 -18.13 0.83 17.29
N ALA A 245 -17.26 1.02 18.28
CA ALA A 245 -17.65 1.43 19.63
C ALA A 245 -18.31 2.82 19.62
N VAL A 246 -17.71 3.78 18.89
CA VAL A 246 -18.27 5.14 18.76
C VAL A 246 -19.63 5.12 18.05
N VAL A 247 -19.78 4.35 16.97
CA VAL A 247 -21.05 4.20 16.24
C VAL A 247 -22.14 3.58 17.13
N LYS A 248 -21.77 2.59 17.94
CA LYS A 248 -22.66 1.95 18.93
C LYS A 248 -22.92 2.83 20.16
N LYS A 249 -22.30 4.01 20.26
CA LYS A 249 -22.31 4.92 21.41
C LYS A 249 -21.76 4.28 22.70
N ASP A 250 -20.92 3.27 22.56
CA ASP A 250 -20.15 2.65 23.65
C ASP A 250 -18.84 3.42 23.88
N TYR A 251 -18.98 4.62 24.45
CA TYR A 251 -17.84 5.50 24.70
C TYR A 251 -16.88 4.94 25.75
N GLU A 252 -17.34 4.07 26.66
CA GLU A 252 -16.46 3.44 27.63
C GLU A 252 -15.44 2.53 26.93
N SER A 253 -15.89 1.70 25.99
CA SER A 253 -15.01 0.87 25.17
C SER A 253 -14.15 1.72 24.23
N ALA A 254 -14.74 2.72 23.56
CA ALA A 254 -14.01 3.61 22.66
C ALA A 254 -12.81 4.29 23.36
N HIS A 255 -13.02 4.78 24.58
CA HIS A 255 -11.99 5.44 25.39
C HIS A 255 -10.85 4.51 25.84
N LYS A 256 -11.08 3.19 25.87
CA LYS A 256 -10.05 2.17 26.13
C LYS A 256 -9.28 1.79 24.86
N LEU A 257 -9.87 2.03 23.68
CA LEU A 257 -9.30 1.68 22.38
C LEU A 257 -8.38 2.79 21.88
N LEU A 258 -8.84 4.04 21.84
CA LEU A 258 -7.98 5.17 21.48
C LEU A 258 -7.80 6.13 22.65
N SER A 259 -6.59 6.63 22.80
CA SER A 259 -6.24 7.71 23.71
C SER A 259 -6.71 9.07 23.16
N PRO A 260 -6.83 10.09 24.02
CA PRO A 260 -7.17 11.45 23.58
C PRO A 260 -6.22 12.01 22.52
N ALA A 261 -4.94 11.61 22.54
CA ALA A 261 -3.95 12.03 21.55
C ALA A 261 -4.18 11.35 20.18
N GLU A 262 -4.61 10.09 20.16
CA GLU A 262 -4.96 9.38 18.94
C GLU A 262 -6.27 9.91 18.35
N GLU A 263 -7.26 10.20 19.18
CA GLU A 263 -8.51 10.84 18.73
C GLU A 263 -8.23 12.22 18.12
N ALA A 264 -7.36 13.02 18.73
CA ALA A 264 -6.91 14.29 18.16
C ALA A 264 -6.15 14.11 16.84
N GLY A 265 -5.33 13.06 16.72
CA GLY A 265 -4.65 12.71 15.48
C GLY A 265 -5.62 12.31 14.36
N LEU A 266 -6.62 11.50 14.69
CA LEU A 266 -7.70 11.10 13.79
C LEU A 266 -8.51 12.32 13.32
N SER A 267 -8.86 13.22 14.24
CA SER A 267 -9.55 14.47 13.91
C SER A 267 -8.73 15.32 12.94
N LEU A 268 -7.41 15.43 13.16
CA LEU A 268 -6.51 16.11 12.22
C LEU A 268 -6.49 15.42 10.86
N PHE A 269 -6.38 14.09 10.82
CA PHE A 269 -6.31 13.29 9.59
C PHE A 269 -7.49 13.52 8.65
N ILE A 270 -8.71 13.59 9.20
CA ILE A 270 -9.95 13.78 8.43
C ILE A 270 -10.30 15.24 8.17
N SER A 271 -9.57 16.19 8.77
CA SER A 271 -9.86 17.63 8.66
C SER A 271 -9.22 18.28 7.44
N ASP A 272 -9.73 19.46 7.07
CA ASP A 272 -9.08 20.37 6.09
C ASP A 272 -7.72 20.92 6.54
N ARG A 273 -7.40 20.79 7.84
CA ARG A 273 -6.11 21.19 8.38
C ARG A 273 -5.04 20.13 8.11
N GLY A 274 -5.36 18.84 8.29
CA GLY A 274 -4.44 17.74 8.02
C GLY A 274 -4.44 17.30 6.55
N ARG A 275 -5.59 17.38 5.86
CA ARG A 275 -5.78 17.06 4.43
C ARG A 275 -5.38 15.63 4.02
N CYS A 276 -4.99 14.77 4.96
CA CYS A 276 -4.50 13.42 4.69
C CYS A 276 -5.55 12.58 3.96
N ILE A 277 -6.81 12.69 4.38
CA ILE A 277 -7.93 11.95 3.80
C ILE A 277 -8.18 12.23 2.31
N ARG A 278 -7.66 13.33 1.75
CA ARG A 278 -7.86 13.65 0.33
C ARG A 278 -7.24 12.60 -0.61
N CYS A 279 -6.17 11.96 -0.15
CA CYS A 279 -5.51 10.86 -0.86
C CYS A 279 -5.66 9.54 -0.10
N HIS A 280 -5.57 9.58 1.22
CA HIS A 280 -5.64 8.41 2.09
C HIS A 280 -7.06 8.18 2.61
N SER A 281 -7.96 7.79 1.71
CA SER A 281 -9.37 7.53 2.00
C SER A 281 -9.75 6.07 1.85
N GLY A 282 -10.99 5.74 2.23
CA GLY A 282 -11.54 4.39 2.14
C GLY A 282 -10.91 3.39 3.11
N PRO A 283 -11.34 2.12 3.03
CA PRO A 283 -11.00 1.10 4.01
C PRO A 283 -9.51 0.83 4.15
N LEU A 284 -8.71 1.01 3.09
CA LEU A 284 -7.25 0.84 3.14
C LEU A 284 -6.47 2.13 3.41
N PHE A 285 -7.13 3.25 3.71
CA PHE A 285 -6.49 4.56 3.82
C PHE A 285 -5.65 4.88 2.57
N SER A 286 -6.21 4.58 1.40
CA SER A 286 -5.69 4.88 0.08
C SER A 286 -6.83 4.86 -0.90
N ASN A 287 -6.92 5.89 -1.74
CA ASN A 287 -7.85 5.94 -2.85
C ASN A 287 -7.40 5.13 -4.08
N GLY A 288 -6.22 4.50 -4.04
CA GLY A 288 -5.65 3.75 -5.17
C GLY A 288 -5.20 4.61 -6.35
N GLY A 289 -5.35 5.93 -6.26
CA GLY A 289 -4.98 6.89 -7.30
C GLY A 289 -3.48 7.22 -7.29
N PHE A 290 -3.11 8.16 -8.16
CA PHE A 290 -1.72 8.58 -8.36
C PHE A 290 -1.54 10.04 -8.00
N THR A 291 -0.44 10.34 -7.30
CA THR A 291 -0.12 11.71 -6.90
C THR A 291 1.38 11.94 -6.93
N ALA A 292 1.78 13.14 -7.31
CA ALA A 292 3.16 13.58 -7.25
C ALA A 292 3.41 14.28 -5.91
N THR A 293 4.27 13.70 -5.07
CA THR A 293 4.58 14.26 -3.74
C THR A 293 5.95 14.93 -3.67
N ALA A 294 6.76 14.81 -4.73
CA ALA A 294 8.11 15.37 -4.84
C ALA A 294 9.06 14.94 -3.71
N ALA A 295 8.87 13.74 -3.14
CA ALA A 295 9.74 13.20 -2.09
C ALA A 295 11.23 13.31 -2.48
N PRO A 296 12.16 13.47 -1.52
CA PRO A 296 13.58 13.69 -1.83
C PRO A 296 14.11 12.67 -2.85
N GLY A 297 14.67 13.16 -3.96
CA GLY A 297 15.21 12.31 -5.03
C GLY A 297 14.19 11.76 -6.03
N SER A 298 12.89 12.02 -5.88
CA SER A 298 11.84 11.46 -6.75
C SER A 298 11.77 12.10 -8.14
N LEU A 299 12.33 13.31 -8.32
CA LEU A 299 12.24 14.05 -9.59
C LEU A 299 13.05 13.41 -10.73
N ASN A 300 13.92 12.43 -10.42
CA ASN A 300 14.63 11.64 -11.43
C ASN A 300 13.82 10.46 -11.96
N ASP A 301 12.65 10.19 -11.37
CA ASP A 301 11.74 9.13 -11.73
C ASP A 301 10.44 9.74 -12.26
N GLU A 302 10.18 9.58 -13.56
CA GLU A 302 8.97 10.11 -14.22
C GLU A 302 7.67 9.45 -13.71
N GLY A 303 7.76 8.37 -12.92
CA GLY A 303 6.63 7.72 -12.29
C GLY A 303 5.65 7.15 -13.31
N ARG A 304 4.36 7.40 -13.11
CA ARG A 304 3.27 6.92 -13.99
C ARG A 304 3.43 7.37 -15.45
N LEU A 305 3.93 8.58 -15.69
CA LEU A 305 4.07 9.10 -17.06
C LEU A 305 4.97 8.23 -17.94
N ALA A 306 6.02 7.61 -17.38
CA ALA A 306 6.96 6.79 -18.15
C ALA A 306 6.32 5.51 -18.74
N ILE A 307 5.25 5.01 -18.13
CA ILE A 307 4.67 3.71 -18.45
C ILE A 307 3.28 3.82 -19.11
N ILE A 308 2.66 4.99 -19.10
CA ILE A 308 1.23 5.14 -19.37
C ILE A 308 0.84 4.74 -20.79
N GLU A 309 1.67 5.07 -21.78
CA GLU A 309 1.43 4.73 -23.20
C GLU A 309 1.66 3.24 -23.50
N GLN A 310 2.38 2.53 -22.63
CA GLN A 310 2.72 1.12 -22.81
C GLN A 310 1.64 0.19 -22.25
N LEU A 311 0.86 0.66 -21.26
CA LEU A 311 -0.14 -0.14 -20.56
C LEU A 311 -1.17 -0.83 -21.46
N PRO A 312 -1.79 -0.15 -22.45
CA PRO A 312 -2.77 -0.81 -23.33
C PRO A 312 -2.17 -1.92 -24.19
N ASN A 313 -0.86 -1.86 -24.45
CA ASN A 313 -0.12 -2.81 -25.29
C ASN A 313 0.59 -3.90 -24.47
N ASN A 314 0.42 -3.92 -23.14
CA ASN A 314 0.94 -5.00 -22.31
C ASN A 314 0.28 -6.32 -22.73
N GLU A 315 1.10 -7.32 -23.04
CA GLU A 315 0.64 -8.63 -23.50
C GLU A 315 -0.18 -9.36 -22.42
N PHE A 316 0.08 -9.06 -21.15
CA PHE A 316 -0.66 -9.58 -20.00
C PHE A 316 -1.36 -8.43 -19.30
N ASN A 317 -2.58 -8.13 -19.73
CA ASN A 317 -3.48 -7.19 -19.07
C ASN A 317 -4.92 -7.74 -19.10
N CYS A 318 -5.85 -7.06 -18.43
CA CYS A 318 -7.25 -7.47 -18.32
C CYS A 318 -8.05 -7.40 -19.63
N LEU A 319 -7.48 -6.85 -20.73
CA LEU A 319 -8.06 -6.90 -22.08
C LEU A 319 -7.37 -7.95 -22.99
N SER A 320 -6.32 -8.60 -22.50
CA SER A 320 -5.55 -9.56 -23.28
C SER A 320 -6.32 -10.86 -23.50
N GLN A 321 -5.94 -11.63 -24.51
CA GLN A 321 -6.50 -12.97 -24.75
C GLN A 321 -6.23 -13.98 -23.61
N TYR A 322 -5.34 -13.64 -22.66
CA TYR A 322 -4.98 -14.48 -21.53
C TYR A 322 -5.79 -14.14 -20.26
N ALA A 323 -6.57 -13.06 -20.30
CA ALA A 323 -7.55 -12.73 -19.28
C ALA A 323 -8.74 -13.70 -19.35
N ASP A 324 -9.29 -14.11 -18.21
CA ASP A 324 -10.53 -14.88 -18.15
C ASP A 324 -11.72 -13.95 -18.45
N GLU A 325 -12.55 -14.33 -19.42
CA GLU A 325 -13.69 -13.52 -19.86
C GLU A 325 -14.72 -13.32 -18.73
N GLY A 326 -15.19 -12.08 -18.57
CA GLY A 326 -16.24 -11.73 -17.60
C GLY A 326 -15.77 -11.55 -16.15
N GLU A 327 -14.48 -11.66 -15.89
CA GLU A 327 -13.91 -11.54 -14.54
C GLU A 327 -13.45 -10.11 -14.23
N GLY A 328 -14.19 -9.43 -13.36
CA GLY A 328 -13.91 -8.05 -12.96
C GLY A 328 -14.14 -7.02 -14.08
N SER A 329 -14.12 -5.74 -13.71
CA SER A 329 -14.16 -4.66 -14.70
C SER A 329 -12.74 -4.20 -15.03
N CYS A 330 -12.46 -4.05 -16.32
CA CYS A 330 -11.21 -3.49 -16.83
C CYS A 330 -11.35 -1.96 -17.11
N ASP A 331 -12.36 -1.30 -16.51
CA ASP A 331 -12.67 0.12 -16.73
C ASP A 331 -11.48 1.04 -16.48
N GLU A 332 -10.65 0.74 -15.48
CA GLU A 332 -9.43 1.51 -15.17
C GLU A 332 -8.48 1.59 -16.37
N LEU A 333 -8.31 0.48 -17.11
CA LEU A 333 -7.48 0.44 -18.31
C LEU A 333 -8.22 0.98 -19.54
N VAL A 334 -9.52 0.73 -19.66
CA VAL A 334 -10.35 1.20 -20.79
C VAL A 334 -10.47 2.73 -20.80
N TYR A 335 -10.65 3.34 -19.64
CA TYR A 335 -10.77 4.79 -19.46
C TYR A 335 -9.48 5.43 -18.94
N LEU A 336 -8.34 4.78 -19.21
CA LEU A 336 -7.02 5.23 -18.79
C LEU A 336 -6.74 6.64 -19.31
N LYS A 337 -6.42 7.55 -18.39
CA LYS A 337 -5.88 8.86 -18.75
C LYS A 337 -4.43 8.72 -19.18
N THR A 338 -4.13 9.01 -20.45
CA THR A 338 -2.80 8.83 -21.04
C THR A 338 -1.95 10.11 -21.11
N GLU A 339 -2.56 11.27 -20.85
CA GLU A 339 -1.90 12.58 -20.99
C GLU A 339 -2.21 13.48 -19.79
N GLY A 340 -1.29 14.39 -19.45
CA GLY A 340 -1.47 15.39 -18.39
C GLY A 340 -0.23 15.52 -17.49
N GLU A 341 0.07 16.73 -17.03
CA GLU A 341 1.22 16.99 -16.16
C GLU A 341 1.07 16.31 -14.79
N GLU A 342 -0.16 16.07 -14.33
CA GLU A 342 -0.43 15.35 -13.09
C GLU A 342 0.02 13.88 -13.10
N LEU A 343 0.33 13.29 -14.27
CA LEU A 343 0.91 11.96 -14.37
C LEU A 343 2.43 11.97 -14.12
N ARG A 344 3.08 13.12 -14.28
CA ARG A 344 4.53 13.28 -14.15
C ARG A 344 4.96 13.18 -12.69
N HIS A 345 5.92 12.31 -12.40
CA HIS A 345 6.40 12.00 -11.04
C HIS A 345 5.29 11.52 -10.10
N ALA A 346 4.18 11.02 -10.67
CA ALA A 346 3.06 10.55 -9.90
C ALA A 346 3.23 9.08 -9.54
N PHE A 347 3.00 8.77 -8.27
CA PHE A 347 3.07 7.43 -7.72
C PHE A 347 1.76 7.07 -7.04
N LYS A 348 1.44 5.78 -7.04
CA LYS A 348 0.27 5.23 -6.40
C LYS A 348 0.27 5.57 -4.92
N VAL A 349 -0.84 6.06 -4.42
CA VAL A 349 -1.02 6.31 -2.98
C VAL A 349 -0.98 4.96 -2.25
N PRO A 350 0.01 4.70 -1.38
CA PRO A 350 0.10 3.43 -0.67
C PRO A 350 -0.96 3.36 0.45
N THR A 351 -1.34 2.14 0.84
CA THR A 351 -2.14 1.94 2.06
C THR A 351 -1.39 2.44 3.30
N LEU A 352 -2.11 2.97 4.28
CA LEU A 352 -1.55 3.31 5.60
C LEU A 352 -1.84 2.24 6.66
N ARG A 353 -2.54 1.15 6.32
CA ARG A 353 -2.70 0.03 7.25
C ARG A 353 -1.34 -0.60 7.49
N ASN A 354 -1.02 -0.87 8.75
CA ASN A 354 0.27 -1.42 9.17
C ASN A 354 1.50 -0.61 8.75
N ILE A 355 1.35 0.71 8.55
CA ILE A 355 2.46 1.61 8.16
C ILE A 355 3.64 1.58 9.15
N SER A 356 3.40 1.26 10.42
CA SER A 356 4.44 1.06 11.43
C SER A 356 5.38 -0.11 11.14
N LEU A 357 4.98 -1.06 10.30
CA LEU A 357 5.69 -2.31 10.03
C LEU A 357 6.44 -2.34 8.69
N THR A 358 6.33 -1.26 7.89
CA THR A 358 6.76 -1.23 6.49
C THR A 358 7.80 -0.15 6.20
N ALA A 359 8.54 0.30 7.21
CA ALA A 359 9.69 1.16 6.99
C ALA A 359 10.76 0.44 6.13
N PRO A 360 11.56 1.18 5.34
CA PRO A 360 11.52 2.63 5.14
C PRO A 360 10.43 3.09 4.17
N TYR A 361 10.15 4.39 4.15
CA TYR A 361 8.96 5.00 3.55
C TYR A 361 9.22 5.68 2.20
N MET A 362 8.13 5.93 1.46
CA MET A 362 8.08 6.44 0.09
C MET A 362 8.53 5.41 -0.96
N HIS A 363 8.24 5.70 -2.23
CA HIS A 363 8.60 4.82 -3.35
C HIS A 363 10.11 4.61 -3.52
N ASN A 364 10.95 5.39 -2.85
CA ASN A 364 12.40 5.31 -2.92
C ASN A 364 13.07 5.10 -1.55
N GLY A 365 12.28 4.85 -0.48
CA GLY A 365 12.84 4.62 0.85
C GLY A 365 13.57 5.83 1.43
N SER A 366 13.14 7.06 1.09
CA SER A 366 13.84 8.30 1.47
C SER A 366 13.74 8.66 2.95
N PHE A 367 12.88 7.99 3.71
CA PHE A 367 12.67 8.23 5.13
C PHE A 367 12.67 6.91 5.89
N ASP A 368 13.41 6.84 7.00
CA ASP A 368 13.48 5.66 7.85
C ASP A 368 12.40 5.71 8.94
N GLU A 369 11.96 6.92 9.32
CA GLU A 369 10.98 7.12 10.38
C GLU A 369 9.70 7.81 9.88
N LEU A 370 8.55 7.39 10.43
CA LEU A 370 7.26 7.99 10.09
C LEU A 370 7.19 9.48 10.46
N GLY A 371 7.94 9.89 11.49
CA GLY A 371 8.11 11.29 11.87
C GLY A 371 8.69 12.15 10.74
N GLU A 372 9.66 11.63 9.99
CA GLU A 372 10.29 12.36 8.88
C GLU A 372 9.31 12.55 7.71
N VAL A 373 8.48 11.54 7.43
CA VAL A 373 7.40 11.63 6.43
C VAL A 373 6.42 12.74 6.79
N MET A 374 5.97 12.79 8.05
CA MET A 374 5.06 13.83 8.50
C MET A 374 5.71 15.21 8.47
N ASP A 375 6.97 15.31 8.90
CA ASP A 375 7.74 16.55 8.85
C ASP A 375 7.95 17.06 7.42
N TYR A 376 8.08 16.14 6.46
CA TYR A 376 8.13 16.44 5.04
C TYR A 376 6.82 17.07 4.57
N TYR A 377 5.67 16.42 4.79
CA TYR A 377 4.38 17.00 4.42
C TYR A 377 4.08 18.31 5.16
N ASN A 378 4.51 18.43 6.42
CA ASN A 378 4.30 19.63 7.21
C ASN A 378 5.06 20.86 6.66
N ARG A 379 6.20 20.62 6.00
CA ARG A 379 7.11 21.63 5.44
C ARG A 379 7.22 21.56 3.93
N SER A 380 6.30 20.83 3.26
CA SER A 380 6.41 20.45 1.85
C SER A 380 6.88 21.62 0.99
N PRO A 381 7.93 21.46 0.16
CA PRO A 381 8.48 22.57 -0.59
C PRO A 381 7.43 23.08 -1.57
N ARG A 382 6.89 24.28 -1.30
CA ARG A 382 6.00 24.97 -2.25
C ARG A 382 6.65 24.98 -3.62
N ASN A 383 5.90 24.58 -4.65
CA ASN A 383 6.27 24.76 -6.05
C ASN A 383 7.47 23.94 -6.54
N SER A 384 7.80 22.79 -5.94
CA SER A 384 8.80 21.90 -6.59
C SER A 384 8.27 21.32 -7.91
N LEU A 385 6.95 21.22 -8.03
CA LEU A 385 6.21 20.82 -9.22
C LEU A 385 4.93 21.68 -9.28
N ASN A 386 4.65 22.30 -10.43
CA ASN A 386 3.53 23.25 -10.56
C ASN A 386 2.14 22.56 -10.55
N HIS A 387 2.10 21.24 -10.60
CA HIS A 387 0.89 20.42 -10.67
C HIS A 387 0.60 19.62 -9.39
N THR A 388 1.38 19.79 -8.33
CA THR A 388 1.16 19.05 -7.08
C THR A 388 0.12 19.73 -6.21
N GLU A 389 -0.79 18.95 -5.63
CA GLU A 389 -1.80 19.45 -4.68
C GLU A 389 -1.25 19.65 -3.25
N LEU A 390 0.06 19.44 -3.04
CA LEU A 390 0.69 19.52 -1.73
C LEU A 390 0.98 20.96 -1.32
N GLU A 391 0.34 21.38 -0.23
CA GLU A 391 0.63 22.60 0.50
C GLU A 391 1.19 22.27 1.88
N PRO A 392 2.14 23.05 2.41
CA PRO A 392 2.60 22.85 3.78
C PRO A 392 1.43 22.94 4.78
N LEU A 393 1.38 21.98 5.71
CA LEU A 393 0.28 21.86 6.68
C LEU A 393 0.42 22.82 7.87
N TYR A 394 1.64 23.25 8.20
CA TYR A 394 1.97 24.11 9.35
C TYR A 394 1.35 23.63 10.69
N LEU A 395 1.30 22.32 10.88
CA LEU A 395 0.96 21.67 12.14
C LEU A 395 2.05 21.91 13.18
N PHE A 396 1.62 22.11 14.44
CA PHE A 396 2.54 22.19 15.57
C PHE A 396 3.18 20.82 15.86
N PRO A 397 4.37 20.77 16.50
CA PRO A 397 5.03 19.51 16.82
C PRO A 397 4.16 18.51 17.59
N PHE A 398 3.35 18.99 18.53
CA PHE A 398 2.43 18.11 19.28
C PHE A 398 1.31 17.53 18.40
N GLN A 399 0.88 18.26 17.36
CA GLN A 399 -0.13 17.79 16.41
C GLN A 399 0.43 16.72 15.47
N LEU A 400 1.70 16.85 15.06
CA LEU A 400 2.38 15.80 14.31
C LEU A 400 2.46 14.51 15.15
N LYS A 401 2.83 14.61 16.43
CA LYS A 401 2.83 13.46 17.33
C LYS A 401 1.46 12.84 17.57
N GLN A 402 0.39 13.65 17.57
CA GLN A 402 -0.98 13.13 17.62
C GLN A 402 -1.32 12.33 16.34
N LEU A 403 -0.98 12.88 15.17
CA LEU A 403 -1.18 12.21 13.89
C LEU A 403 -0.39 10.89 13.80
N GLU A 404 0.87 10.88 14.23
CA GLU A 404 1.70 9.68 14.32
C GLU A 404 1.02 8.59 15.15
N LYS A 405 0.57 8.95 16.36
CA LYS A 405 -0.11 8.02 17.27
C LYS A 405 -1.37 7.44 16.64
N PHE A 406 -2.14 8.27 15.93
CA PHE A 406 -3.28 7.78 15.18
C PHE A 406 -2.87 6.76 14.11
N LEU A 407 -1.84 7.04 13.30
CA LEU A 407 -1.36 6.10 12.28
C LEU A 407 -0.90 4.76 12.89
N LEU A 408 -0.27 4.78 14.07
CA LEU A 408 0.10 3.56 14.80
C LEU A 408 -1.12 2.74 15.25
N SER A 409 -2.30 3.36 15.40
CA SER A 409 -3.53 2.63 15.71
C SER A 409 -4.08 1.79 14.56
N LEU A 410 -3.54 1.98 13.34
CA LEU A 410 -3.86 1.23 12.13
C LEU A 410 -3.05 -0.08 12.00
N GLU A 411 -2.16 -0.35 12.94
CA GLU A 411 -1.48 -1.64 13.04
C GLU A 411 -2.48 -2.72 13.48
N SER A 412 -2.53 -3.81 12.72
CA SER A 412 -3.45 -4.92 12.94
C SER A 412 -2.83 -6.28 12.65
N GLY A 413 -1.70 -6.32 11.95
CA GLY A 413 -1.21 -7.56 11.38
C GLY A 413 -2.13 -8.05 10.26
N ILE A 414 -1.94 -9.31 9.87
CA ILE A 414 -2.63 -9.93 8.75
C ILE A 414 -3.80 -10.77 9.30
N ALA A 415 -4.94 -10.76 8.60
CA ALA A 415 -6.21 -11.27 9.08
C ALA A 415 -6.15 -12.78 9.37
N PRO A 416 -6.46 -13.29 10.58
CA PRO A 416 -6.26 -14.71 10.94
C PRO A 416 -6.99 -15.75 10.07
N SER A 417 -8.04 -15.34 9.33
CA SER A 417 -8.70 -16.18 8.33
C SER A 417 -7.83 -16.44 7.08
N SER A 418 -6.66 -15.79 6.97
CA SER A 418 -5.49 -16.26 6.23
C SER A 418 -4.92 -17.50 6.94
N VAL A 419 -5.69 -18.60 6.99
CA VAL A 419 -5.35 -19.90 7.65
C VAL A 419 -3.93 -20.41 7.29
N TRP A 420 -3.36 -19.87 6.22
CA TRP A 420 -2.06 -20.13 5.62
C TRP A 420 -0.85 -19.54 6.38
N GLU A 421 -1.03 -18.57 7.27
CA GLU A 421 0.08 -17.68 7.66
C GLU A 421 0.97 -18.15 8.82
N LEU A 422 0.55 -19.15 9.61
CA LEU A 422 1.26 -19.47 10.86
C LEU A 422 1.52 -20.96 11.11
N ALA A 423 0.99 -21.87 10.28
CA ALA A 423 1.24 -23.30 10.47
C ALA A 423 2.69 -23.72 10.09
N HIS A 424 3.42 -22.92 9.29
CA HIS A 424 4.75 -23.29 8.80
C HIS A 424 5.91 -22.42 9.35
N ASN A 425 5.62 -21.44 10.21
CA ASN A 425 6.65 -20.61 10.86
C ASN A 425 7.15 -21.18 12.21
N LYS A 426 6.63 -22.34 12.65
CA LYS A 426 7.17 -23.03 13.83
C LYS A 426 8.47 -23.80 13.58
N GLU A 427 8.88 -23.99 12.33
CA GLU A 427 10.06 -24.83 12.02
C GLU A 427 11.25 -24.09 11.39
N LYS A 428 11.16 -22.78 11.07
CA LYS A 428 12.28 -22.07 10.41
C LYS A 428 12.46 -20.61 10.86
N VAL A 429 12.30 -20.36 12.15
CA VAL A 429 12.81 -19.14 12.81
C VAL A 429 13.71 -19.56 13.97
N GLU A 430 14.85 -20.15 13.62
CA GLU A 430 16.08 -20.11 14.43
C GLU A 430 17.16 -19.40 13.61
#